data_AF-A0A368FLF3-F1
#
_entry.id   AF-A0A368FLF3-F1
#
_cell.length_a   1.000
_cell.length_b   1.000
_cell.length_c   1.000
_cell.angle_alpha   90.00
_cell.angle_beta   90.00
_cell.angle_gamma   90.00
#
_symmetry.space_group_name_H-M   'P 1'
#
loop_
_entity.id
_entity.type
_entity.pdbx_description
1 polymer ?
#
loop_
_entity_poly.entity_id
_entity_poly.type
_entity_poly.pdbx_seq_one_letter_code
_entity_poly.pdbx_strand_id
1 'polypeptide(L)'
;MKGSNYKAGDLILGFYGGLWAYSGWDVLNYSTGEIANPRRNVPLALLSGIATVTAVYVSINVAYFVALDVETVKSSNAVAALFSQATLGSFANLIPFLIGVLLVGSLNSNLFSGSR
;
A
#
# COMPACT_ATOMS: atom_id res chain seq x y z
N MET A 1 21.80 11.97 11.47
CA MET A 1 21.04 12.71 10.45
C MET A 1 21.96 13.05 9.27
N LYS A 2 22.34 12.05 8.47
CA LYS A 2 23.17 12.21 7.26
C LYS A 2 22.42 11.49 6.14
N GLY A 3 21.98 12.20 5.12
CA GLY A 3 21.33 11.62 3.94
C GLY A 3 20.02 12.26 3.47
N SER A 4 19.48 13.26 4.17
CA SER A 4 18.27 13.96 3.72
C SER A 4 18.63 14.99 2.64
N ASN A 5 18.27 14.69 1.39
CA ASN A 5 18.44 15.57 0.26
C ASN A 5 17.12 16.36 0.06
N TYR A 6 17.11 17.63 0.49
CA TYR A 6 15.92 18.51 0.40
C TYR A 6 15.72 19.10 -1.01
N LYS A 7 16.29 18.46 -2.04
CA LYS A 7 16.05 18.86 -3.42
C LYS A 7 14.57 18.63 -3.73
N ALA A 8 13.92 19.62 -4.33
CA ALA A 8 12.51 19.54 -4.69
C ALA A 8 12.17 18.26 -5.47
N GLY A 9 13.09 17.77 -6.32
CA GLY A 9 12.93 16.51 -7.05
C GLY A 9 12.80 15.26 -6.15
N ASP A 10 13.63 15.13 -5.11
CA ASP A 10 13.59 13.96 -4.22
C ASP A 10 12.35 13.98 -3.31
N LEU A 11 11.90 15.18 -2.93
CA LEU A 11 10.63 15.36 -2.22
C LEU A 11 9.43 14.97 -3.10
N ILE A 12 9.41 15.41 -4.36
CA ILE A 12 8.34 15.07 -5.32
C ILE A 12 8.28 13.56 -5.55
N LEU A 13 9.43 12.88 -5.70
CA LEU A 13 9.47 11.43 -5.86
C LEU A 13 8.96 10.69 -4.62
N GLY A 14 9.28 11.18 -3.42
CA GLY A 14 8.74 10.64 -2.17
C GLY A 14 7.21 10.79 -2.07
N PHE A 15 6.68 11.97 -2.40
CA PHE A 15 5.24 12.18 -2.48
C PHE A 15 4.58 11.35 -3.57
N TYR A 16 5.24 11.16 -4.72
CA TYR A 16 4.73 10.35 -5.82
C TYR A 16 4.56 8.87 -5.41
N GLY A 17 5.54 8.29 -4.73
CA GLY A 17 5.41 6.93 -4.18
C GLY A 17 4.27 6.81 -3.16
N GLY A 18 4.08 7.83 -2.33
CA GLY A 18 2.93 7.91 -1.41
C GLY A 18 1.60 8.00 -2.15
N LEU A 19 1.47 8.90 -3.13
CA LEU A 19 0.27 9.05 -3.96
C LEU A 19 -0.07 7.78 -4.74
N TRP A 20 0.95 7.07 -5.23
CA TRP A 20 0.77 5.80 -5.93
C TRP A 20 0.16 4.72 -5.02
N ALA A 21 0.54 4.69 -3.73
CA ALA A 21 -0.06 3.80 -2.74
C ALA A 21 -1.55 4.10 -2.45
N TYR A 22 -2.02 5.33 -2.73
CA TYR A 22 -3.43 5.71 -2.64
C TYR A 22 -4.16 5.71 -4.00
N SER A 23 -3.51 5.27 -5.09
CA SER A 23 -4.12 5.16 -6.41
C SER A 23 -5.22 4.10 -6.41
N GLY A 24 -6.41 4.41 -6.94
CA GLY A 24 -7.59 3.53 -6.93
C GLY A 24 -8.86 4.16 -6.35
N TRP A 25 -8.79 5.40 -5.87
CA TRP A 25 -9.96 6.20 -5.46
C TRP A 25 -10.93 6.46 -6.62
N ASP A 26 -10.44 6.44 -7.84
CA ASP A 26 -11.19 6.60 -9.08
C ASP A 26 -12.14 5.43 -9.36
N VAL A 27 -11.81 4.22 -8.87
CA VAL A 27 -12.68 3.04 -8.98
C VAL A 27 -14.01 3.23 -8.24
N LEU A 28 -13.97 3.95 -7.11
CA LEU A 28 -15.17 4.26 -6.32
C LEU A 28 -16.16 5.16 -7.08
N ASN A 29 -15.67 5.98 -8.02
CA ASN A 29 -16.52 6.83 -8.86
C ASN A 29 -17.33 6.02 -9.89
N TYR A 30 -16.88 4.82 -10.29
CA TYR A 30 -17.65 3.95 -11.18
C TYR A 30 -18.83 3.26 -10.46
N SER A 31 -18.68 2.96 -9.17
CA SER A 31 -19.75 2.34 -8.36
C SER A 31 -20.76 3.34 -7.80
N THR A 32 -20.58 4.64 -8.04
CA THR A 32 -21.47 5.72 -7.57
C THR A 32 -22.92 5.55 -7.99
N GLY A 33 -23.17 4.90 -9.14
CA GLY A 33 -24.52 4.63 -9.66
C GLY A 33 -25.30 3.58 -8.87
N GLU A 34 -24.62 2.70 -8.14
CA GLU A 34 -25.23 1.63 -7.32
C GLU A 34 -25.34 2.02 -5.84
N ILE A 35 -24.72 3.12 -5.44
CA ILE A 35 -24.70 3.59 -4.05
C ILE A 35 -25.99 4.37 -3.75
N ALA A 36 -26.76 3.90 -2.77
CA ALA A 36 -27.89 4.65 -2.23
C ALA A 36 -27.41 5.99 -1.63
N ASN A 37 -28.03 7.12 -2.01
CA ASN A 37 -27.68 8.48 -1.57
C ASN A 37 -26.19 8.87 -1.78
N PRO A 38 -25.73 8.95 -3.05
CA PRO A 38 -24.33 9.15 -3.38
C PRO A 38 -23.77 10.50 -2.89
N ARG A 39 -24.59 11.57 -2.84
CA ARG A 39 -24.17 12.89 -2.32
C ARG A 39 -23.59 12.86 -0.91
N ARG A 40 -23.99 11.89 -0.07
CA ARG A 40 -23.53 11.78 1.31
C ARG A 40 -22.61 10.58 1.53
N ASN A 41 -22.92 9.45 0.90
CA ASN A 41 -22.20 8.20 1.14
C ASN A 41 -20.86 8.14 0.40
N VAL A 42 -20.73 8.78 -0.75
CA VAL A 42 -19.47 8.82 -1.51
C VAL A 42 -18.37 9.57 -0.77
N PRO A 43 -18.57 10.83 -0.28
CA PRO A 43 -17.52 11.52 0.45
C PRO A 43 -17.18 10.83 1.78
N LEU A 44 -18.15 10.22 2.46
CA LEU A 44 -17.90 9.44 3.68
C LEU A 44 -17.11 8.16 3.41
N ALA A 45 -17.46 7.41 2.35
CA ALA A 45 -16.75 6.22 1.94
C ALA A 45 -15.29 6.55 1.58
N LEU A 46 -15.07 7.63 0.82
CA LEU A 46 -13.72 8.12 0.49
C LEU A 46 -12.92 8.47 1.75
N LEU A 47 -13.48 9.26 2.66
CA LEU A 47 -12.81 9.63 3.91
C LEU A 47 -12.48 8.42 4.78
N SER A 48 -13.43 7.49 4.93
CA SER A 48 -13.22 6.25 5.70
C SER A 48 -12.18 5.34 5.06
N GLY A 49 -12.17 5.25 3.72
CA GLY A 49 -11.21 4.46 2.96
C GLY A 49 -9.79 5.01 3.12
N ILE A 50 -9.62 6.32 2.91
CA ILE A 50 -8.33 6.99 3.10
C ILE A 50 -7.86 6.80 4.54
N ALA A 51 -8.69 7.08 5.55
CA ALA A 51 -8.31 6.95 6.95
C ALA A 51 -7.91 5.51 7.33
N THR A 52 -8.64 4.52 6.84
CA THR A 52 -8.34 3.10 7.08
C THR A 52 -7.02 2.71 6.44
N VAL A 53 -6.80 3.08 5.17
CA VAL A 53 -5.55 2.82 4.47
C VAL A 53 -4.38 3.52 5.18
N THR A 54 -4.54 4.79 5.57
CA THR A 54 -3.51 5.51 6.34
C THR A 54 -3.16 4.79 7.64
N ALA A 55 -4.16 4.36 8.42
CA ALA A 55 -3.94 3.64 9.68
C ALA A 55 -3.18 2.33 9.46
N VAL A 56 -3.54 1.56 8.43
CA VAL A 56 -2.86 0.31 8.06
C VAL A 56 -1.41 0.59 7.63
N TYR A 57 -1.19 1.57 6.75
CA TYR A 57 0.14 1.94 6.29
C TYR A 57 1.05 2.38 7.44
N VAL A 58 0.55 3.23 8.33
CA VAL A 58 1.30 3.67 9.52
C VAL A 58 1.64 2.47 10.41
N SER A 59 0.66 1.59 10.67
CA SER A 59 0.86 0.40 11.51
C SER A 59 1.92 -0.54 10.92
N ILE A 60 1.90 -0.77 9.61
CA ILE A 60 2.90 -1.59 8.92
C ILE A 60 4.30 -0.96 9.00
N ASN A 61 4.40 0.36 8.78
CA ASN A 61 5.68 1.06 8.90
C ASN A 61 6.23 0.96 10.33
N VAL A 62 5.38 1.13 11.36
CA VAL A 62 5.78 0.95 12.76
C VAL A 62 6.24 -0.49 13.01
N ALA A 63 5.52 -1.50 12.50
CA ALA A 63 5.91 -2.89 12.65
C ALA A 63 7.27 -3.19 12.03
N TYR A 64 7.58 -2.62 10.85
CA TYR A 64 8.90 -2.77 10.23
C TYR A 64 10.01 -2.16 11.06
N PHE A 65 9.82 -0.97 11.64
CA PHE A 65 10.84 -0.34 12.48
C PHE A 65 11.07 -1.04 13.83
N VAL A 66 10.07 -1.78 14.34
CA VAL A 66 10.22 -2.55 15.58
C VAL A 66 10.97 -3.87 15.34
N ALA A 67 10.81 -4.48 14.16
CA ALA A 67 11.35 -5.82 13.90
C ALA A 67 12.63 -5.86 13.04
N LEU A 68 12.94 -4.81 12.28
CA LEU A 68 14.05 -4.79 11.33
C LEU A 68 14.94 -3.56 11.50
N ASP A 69 16.23 -3.76 11.29
CA ASP A 69 17.21 -2.67 11.28
C ASP A 69 17.10 -1.84 9.98
N VAL A 70 17.30 -0.52 10.07
CA VAL A 70 16.97 0.43 8.99
C VAL A 70 17.81 0.21 7.73
N GLU A 71 19.03 -0.29 7.87
CA GLU A 71 19.91 -0.65 6.74
C GLU A 71 19.39 -1.86 5.95
N THR A 72 18.79 -2.83 6.64
CA THR A 72 18.22 -4.04 6.02
C THR A 72 16.95 -3.71 5.23
N VAL A 73 16.14 -2.78 5.75
CA VAL A 73 14.94 -2.27 5.05
C VAL A 73 15.31 -1.51 3.78
N LYS A 74 16.39 -0.71 3.81
CA LYS A 74 16.85 0.07 2.64
C LYS A 74 17.52 -0.77 1.55
N SER A 75 18.19 -1.87 1.92
CA SER A 75 18.94 -2.70 0.97
C SER A 75 18.08 -3.77 0.28
N SER A 76 16.84 -3.99 0.74
CA SER A 76 16.05 -5.14 0.33
C SER A 76 14.84 -4.79 -0.53
N ASN A 77 14.74 -5.43 -1.70
CA ASN A 77 13.61 -5.30 -2.62
C ASN A 77 12.28 -5.87 -2.08
N ALA A 78 12.33 -6.78 -1.10
CA ALA A 78 11.15 -7.48 -0.57
C ALA A 78 11.11 -7.43 0.98
N VAL A 79 10.91 -6.22 1.52
CA VAL A 79 10.91 -5.95 2.97
C VAL A 79 9.90 -6.84 3.73
N ALA A 80 8.72 -7.08 3.16
CA ALA A 80 7.69 -7.93 3.77
C ALA A 80 8.11 -9.40 3.91
N ALA A 81 8.86 -9.94 2.94
CA ALA A 81 9.34 -11.32 2.98
C ALA A 81 10.45 -11.51 4.01
N LEU A 82 11.35 -10.53 4.14
CA LEU A 82 12.38 -10.50 5.17
C LEU A 82 11.80 -10.32 6.57
N PHE A 83 10.81 -9.45 6.73
CA PHE A 83 10.07 -9.32 7.98
C PHE A 83 9.45 -10.66 8.40
N SER A 84 8.81 -11.35 7.45
CA SER A 84 8.22 -12.66 7.67
C SER A 84 9.24 -13.72 8.10
N GLN A 85 10.42 -13.76 7.45
CA GLN A 85 11.50 -14.65 7.86
C GLN A 85 12.07 -14.32 9.24
N ALA A 86 12.12 -13.04 9.61
CA ALA A 86 12.66 -12.59 10.89
C ALA A 86 11.70 -12.81 12.07
N THR A 87 10.38 -12.72 11.86
CA THR A 87 9.38 -12.75 12.95
C THR A 87 8.55 -14.03 13.04
N LEU A 88 8.28 -14.71 11.91
CA LEU A 88 7.27 -15.78 11.83
C LEU A 88 7.86 -17.20 11.81
N GLY A 89 9.19 -17.37 11.75
CA GLY A 89 9.84 -18.68 11.81
C GLY A 89 9.31 -19.65 10.74
N SER A 90 8.68 -20.76 11.15
CA SER A 90 8.10 -21.74 10.20
C SER A 90 6.96 -21.20 9.32
N PHE A 91 6.30 -20.10 9.72
CA PHE A 91 5.26 -19.45 8.91
C PHE A 91 5.83 -18.43 7.91
N ALA A 92 7.16 -18.31 7.81
CA ALA A 92 7.82 -17.31 6.99
C ALA A 92 7.41 -17.33 5.50
N ASN A 93 7.10 -18.52 4.96
CA ASN A 93 6.72 -18.70 3.56
C ASN A 93 5.25 -18.35 3.26
N LEU A 94 4.41 -18.17 4.29
CA LEU A 94 2.99 -17.87 4.11
C LEU A 94 2.77 -16.44 3.57
N ILE A 95 3.50 -15.46 4.12
CA ILE A 95 3.43 -14.06 3.69
C ILE A 95 3.77 -13.88 2.20
N PRO A 96 4.92 -14.36 1.68
CA PRO A 96 5.24 -14.23 0.26
C PRO A 96 4.27 -14.99 -0.65
N PHE A 97 3.71 -16.12 -0.19
CA PHE A 97 2.65 -16.83 -0.92
C PHE A 97 1.37 -15.98 -1.04
N LEU A 98 0.91 -15.39 0.06
CA LEU A 98 -0.26 -14.49 0.07
C LEU A 98 -0.04 -13.26 -0.81
N ILE A 99 1.16 -12.68 -0.78
CA ILE A 99 1.54 -11.57 -1.67
C ILE A 99 1.45 -12.02 -3.13
N GLY A 100 1.93 -13.23 -3.46
CA GLY A 100 1.81 -13.80 -4.81
C GLY A 100 0.36 -13.91 -5.27
N VAL A 101 -0.54 -14.43 -4.42
CA VAL A 101 -1.98 -14.51 -4.72
C VAL A 101 -2.58 -13.12 -4.92
N LEU A 102 -2.23 -12.15 -4.08
CA LEU A 102 -2.68 -10.76 -4.22
C LEU A 102 -2.21 -10.10 -5.52
N LEU A 103 -0.98 -10.37 -5.95
CA LEU A 103 -0.43 -9.86 -7.21
C LEU A 103 -1.17 -10.45 -8.42
N VAL A 104 -1.47 -11.75 -8.40
CA VAL A 104 -2.28 -12.40 -9.44
C VAL A 104 -3.70 -11.81 -9.48
N GLY A 105 -4.32 -11.61 -8.31
CA GLY A 105 -5.62 -10.94 -8.21
C GLY A 105 -5.58 -9.53 -8.78
N SER A 106 -4.55 -8.75 -8.43
CA SER A 106 -4.36 -7.38 -8.93
C SER A 106 -4.14 -7.36 -10.44
N LEU A 107 -3.36 -8.28 -10.99
CA LEU A 107 -3.15 -8.42 -12.44
C LEU A 107 -4.46 -8.74 -13.16
N ASN A 108 -5.26 -9.66 -12.61
CA ASN A 108 -6.56 -10.00 -13.16
C ASN A 108 -7.49 -8.78 -13.18
N SER A 109 -7.59 -8.03 -12.07
CA SER A 109 -8.36 -6.79 -12.00
C SER A 109 -7.91 -5.74 -13.02
N ASN A 110 -6.59 -5.56 -13.19
CA ASN A 110 -6.02 -4.62 -14.16
C ASN A 110 -6.31 -5.04 -15.61
N LEU A 111 -6.26 -6.35 -15.92
CA LEU A 111 -6.62 -6.87 -17.25
C LEU A 111 -8.08 -6.57 -17.59
N PHE A 112 -9.01 -6.79 -16.65
CA PHE A 112 -10.41 -6.45 -16.86
C PHE A 112 -10.64 -4.94 -17.03
N SER A 113 -9.99 -4.11 -16.20
CA SER A 113 -10.11 -2.65 -16.31
C SER A 113 -9.48 -2.08 -17.59
N GLY A 114 -8.34 -2.63 -18.05
CA GLY A 114 -7.67 -2.18 -19.27
C GLY A 114 -8.28 -2.71 -20.57
N SER A 115 -9.17 -3.70 -20.49
CA SER A 115 -9.94 -4.21 -21.64
C SER A 115 -11.19 -3.39 -21.98
N ARG A 116 -11.55 -2.42 -21.12
CA ARG A 116 -12.62 -1.45 -21.33
C ARG A 116 -12.09 -0.23 -22.06
#